data_AF-A0A0A9YSB8-F1
#
_entry.id   AF-A0A0A9YSB8-F1
#
_cell.length_a   1.000
_cell.length_b   1.000
_cell.length_c   1.000
_cell.angle_alpha   90.00
_cell.angle_beta   90.00
_cell.angle_gamma   90.00
#
_symmetry.space_group_name_H-M   'P 1'
#
loop_
_entity.id
_entity.type
_entity.pdbx_description
1 polymer ?
#
loop_
_entity_poly.entity_id
_entity_poly.type
_entity_poly.pdbx_seq_one_letter_code
_entity_poly.pdbx_strand_id
1 'polypeptide(L)'
;EEPADIINVNVEPAVPKGENYASIVMRVKINILTHSGSRKTVSLIVKSAVTSEGAKEVFKEFPDFKYETKMFITTLKQMEALMEEFEDKRDTLWPTLYGYEPYSIVALEDLTEKNFALI
;
A
#
# COMPACT_ATOMS: atom_id res chain seq x y z
N GLU A 1 18.64 1.96 -5.03
CA GLU A 1 19.79 1.16 -4.57
C GLU A 1 19.26 -0.13 -4.01
N GLU A 2 19.83 -1.26 -4.41
CA GLU A 2 19.35 -2.58 -4.00
C GLU A 2 19.67 -2.86 -2.52
N PRO A 3 18.73 -3.49 -1.79
CA PRO A 3 18.95 -3.89 -0.41
C PRO A 3 19.95 -5.05 -0.34
N ALA A 4 21.00 -4.89 0.47
CA ALA A 4 21.93 -5.96 0.81
C ALA A 4 21.46 -6.75 2.03
N ASP A 5 20.83 -6.08 3.01
CA ASP A 5 20.31 -6.71 4.22
C ASP A 5 19.15 -5.92 4.84
N ILE A 6 18.30 -6.60 5.61
CA ILE A 6 17.24 -6.00 6.44
C ILE A 6 17.73 -5.93 7.87
N ILE A 7 17.97 -4.72 8.37
CA ILE A 7 18.48 -4.48 9.72
C ILE A 7 17.35 -4.63 10.75
N ASN A 8 16.18 -4.05 10.46
CA ASN A 8 15.02 -4.09 11.35
C ASN A 8 13.73 -3.79 10.58
N VAL A 9 12.61 -4.33 11.07
CA VAL A 9 11.26 -4.05 10.61
C VAL A 9 10.42 -3.56 11.78
N ASN A 10 9.89 -2.35 11.68
CA ASN A 10 8.93 -1.80 12.63
C ASN A 10 7.53 -1.78 11.99
N VAL A 11 6.53 -2.24 12.75
CA VAL A 11 5.13 -2.33 12.31
C VAL A 11 4.25 -1.60 13.32
N GLU A 12 3.51 -0.61 12.86
CA GLU A 12 2.63 0.23 13.69
C GLU A 12 1.30 0.49 12.98
N PRO A 13 0.20 0.78 13.70
CA PRO A 13 -1.03 1.23 13.05
C PRO A 13 -0.79 2.48 12.20
N ALA A 14 -1.25 2.48 10.95
CA ALA A 14 -1.05 3.61 10.04
C ALA A 14 -1.99 4.79 10.33
N VAL A 15 -3.15 4.49 10.93
CA VAL A 15 -4.25 5.43 11.22
C VAL A 15 -4.68 5.33 12.69
N PRO A 16 -5.27 6.40 13.26
CA PRO A 16 -5.87 6.37 14.59
C PRO A 16 -6.91 5.26 14.76
N LYS A 17 -7.11 4.85 16.02
CA LYS A 17 -8.13 3.86 16.37
C LYS A 17 -9.51 4.37 15.95
N GLY A 18 -10.21 3.58 15.13
CA GLY A 18 -11.57 3.90 14.67
C GLY A 18 -11.61 4.47 13.25
N GLU A 19 -10.47 4.77 12.63
CA GLU A 19 -10.40 5.27 11.24
C GLU A 19 -10.12 4.17 10.21
N ASN A 20 -9.84 2.94 10.66
CA ASN A 20 -9.56 1.79 9.81
C ASN A 20 -10.81 0.92 9.51
N TYR A 21 -12.03 1.49 9.57
CA TYR A 21 -13.36 0.83 9.49
C TYR A 21 -13.44 -0.61 8.94
N ALA A 22 -13.15 -0.80 7.64
CA ALA A 22 -13.33 -2.08 6.94
C ALA A 22 -12.04 -2.91 6.77
N SER A 23 -10.92 -2.45 7.35
CA SER A 23 -9.61 -3.07 7.10
C SER A 23 -8.64 -2.92 8.28
N ILE A 24 -7.61 -3.74 8.30
CA ILE A 24 -6.44 -3.48 9.12
C ILE A 24 -5.47 -2.67 8.25
N VAL A 25 -5.00 -1.52 8.75
CA VAL A 25 -4.06 -0.66 8.02
C VAL A 25 -2.82 -0.45 8.88
N MET A 26 -1.70 -1.04 8.45
CA MET A 26 -0.43 -1.00 9.15
C MET A 26 0.60 -0.23 8.33
N ARG A 27 1.38 0.61 9.01
CA ARG A 27 2.61 1.18 8.46
C ARG A 27 3.76 0.25 8.79
N VAL A 28 4.53 -0.11 7.78
CA VAL A 28 5.70 -0.99 7.90
C VAL A 28 6.94 -0.20 7.49
N LYS A 29 7.83 0.06 8.45
CA LYS A 29 9.12 0.72 8.22
C LYS A 29 10.23 -0.31 8.23
N ILE A 30 10.87 -0.50 7.09
CA ILE A 30 11.97 -1.44 6.88
C ILE A 30 13.28 -0.66 6.82
N ASN A 31 14.15 -0.85 7.80
CA ASN A 31 15.49 -0.30 7.79
C ASN A 31 16.41 -1.29 7.06
N ILE A 32 17.00 -0.84 5.95
CA ILE A 32 17.87 -1.65 5.10
C ILE A 32 19.30 -1.13 5.12
N LEU A 33 20.24 -2.06 4.92
CA LEU A 33 21.60 -1.77 4.48
C LEU A 33 21.65 -1.97 2.97
N THR A 34 22.19 -1.00 2.22
CA THR A 34 22.39 -1.13 0.77
C THR A 34 23.76 -1.73 0.46
N HIS A 35 23.95 -2.24 -0.75
CA HIS A 35 25.27 -2.72 -1.20
C HIS A 35 26.35 -1.63 -1.21
N SER A 36 25.97 -0.35 -1.27
CA SER A 36 26.89 0.79 -1.11
C SER A 36 27.31 1.04 0.34
N GLY A 37 26.79 0.27 1.30
CA GLY A 37 27.03 0.46 2.74
C GLY A 37 26.17 1.54 3.39
N SER A 38 25.24 2.15 2.64
CA SER A 38 24.34 3.19 3.15
C SER A 38 23.16 2.56 3.90
N ARG A 39 22.66 3.27 4.91
CA ARG A 39 21.41 2.89 5.61
C ARG A 39 20.24 3.69 5.05
N LYS A 40 19.13 3.01 4.80
CA LYS A 40 17.88 3.63 4.32
C LYS A 40 16.68 3.06 5.04
N THR A 41 15.62 3.85 5.14
CA THR A 41 14.33 3.40 5.64
C THR A 41 13.36 3.40 4.47
N VAL A 42 12.68 2.28 4.26
CA VAL A 42 11.56 2.14 3.31
C VAL A 42 10.28 2.10 4.13
N SER A 43 9.33 2.99 3.86
CA SER A 43 8.01 3.00 4.50
C SER A 43 6.95 2.49 3.53
N LEU A 44 6.09 1.60 4.01
CA LEU A 44 5.01 0.96 3.26
C LEU A 44 3.71 1.04 4.05
N ILE A 45 2.58 1.14 3.35
CA ILE A 45 1.25 0.90 3.93
C ILE A 45 0.79 -0.48 3.52
N VAL A 46 0.63 -1.38 4.51
CA VAL A 46 0.06 -2.71 4.31
C VAL A 46 -1.37 -2.70 4.80
N LYS A 47 -2.30 -2.92 3.87
CA LYS A 47 -3.73 -2.99 4.15
C LYS A 47 -4.19 -4.43 3.97
N SER A 48 -4.98 -4.93 4.93
CA SER A 48 -5.52 -6.29 4.88
C SER A 48 -6.96 -6.38 5.36
N ALA A 49 -7.67 -7.41 4.89
CA ALA A 49 -9.04 -7.68 5.30
C ALA A 49 -9.11 -8.03 6.79
N VAL A 50 -10.19 -7.62 7.46
CA VAL A 50 -10.42 -8.00 8.87
C VAL A 50 -10.70 -9.50 8.93
N THR A 51 -9.91 -10.23 9.72
CA THR A 51 -9.99 -11.71 9.77
C THR A 51 -10.86 -12.26 10.89
N SER A 52 -11.34 -11.43 11.81
CA SER A 52 -12.23 -11.85 12.90
C SER A 52 -13.57 -12.36 12.37
N GLU A 53 -14.09 -13.42 12.97
CA GLU A 53 -15.27 -14.14 12.48
C GLU A 53 -16.53 -13.26 12.38
N GLY A 54 -16.75 -12.37 13.35
CA GLY A 54 -17.85 -11.39 13.30
C GLY A 54 -17.71 -10.33 12.20
N ALA A 55 -16.48 -9.94 11.83
CA ALA A 55 -16.24 -9.00 10.74
C ALA A 55 -16.32 -9.67 9.37
N LYS A 56 -15.87 -10.92 9.24
CA LYS A 56 -15.98 -11.69 8.00
C LYS A 56 -17.42 -11.80 7.51
N GLU A 57 -18.38 -12.00 8.42
CA GLU A 57 -19.79 -12.11 8.02
C GLU A 57 -20.37 -10.74 7.61
N VAL A 58 -19.93 -9.64 8.23
CA VAL A 58 -20.33 -8.27 7.86
C VAL A 58 -19.79 -7.86 6.48
N PHE A 59 -18.55 -8.22 6.16
CA PHE A 59 -17.89 -7.85 4.89
C PHE A 59 -18.05 -8.90 3.79
N LYS A 60 -18.80 -9.98 4.02
CA LYS A 60 -19.07 -11.03 3.03
C LYS A 60 -19.80 -10.50 1.78
N GLU A 61 -20.64 -9.50 1.97
CA GLU A 61 -21.39 -8.85 0.89
C GLU A 61 -20.61 -7.71 0.20
N PHE A 62 -19.47 -7.30 0.78
CA PHE A 62 -18.63 -6.20 0.30
C PHE A 62 -17.23 -6.73 -0.04
N PRO A 63 -17.00 -7.21 -1.27
CA PRO A 63 -15.70 -7.75 -1.67
C PRO A 63 -14.70 -6.61 -1.96
N ASP A 64 -14.47 -5.75 -0.97
CA ASP A 64 -13.71 -4.50 -1.09
C ASP A 64 -12.29 -4.77 -1.60
N PHE A 65 -11.63 -5.80 -1.08
CA PHE A 65 -10.29 -6.18 -1.52
C PHE A 65 -10.26 -6.75 -2.94
N LYS A 66 -11.37 -7.32 -3.45
CA LYS A 66 -11.46 -7.72 -4.86
C LYS A 66 -11.43 -6.51 -5.78
N TYR A 67 -12.18 -5.47 -5.44
CA TYR A 67 -12.18 -4.24 -6.22
C TYR A 67 -10.88 -3.45 -6.04
N GLU A 68 -10.34 -3.41 -4.83
CA GLU A 68 -9.06 -2.73 -4.54
C GLU A 68 -7.89 -3.41 -5.27
N THR A 69 -7.76 -4.73 -5.22
CA THR A 69 -6.75 -5.45 -6.02
C THR A 69 -6.93 -5.15 -7.52
N LYS A 70 -8.16 -5.25 -8.04
CA LYS A 70 -8.44 -4.99 -9.47
C LYS A 70 -8.11 -3.55 -9.88
N MET A 71 -8.38 -2.57 -9.01
CA MET A 71 -8.06 -1.17 -9.21
C MET A 71 -6.55 -1.02 -9.47
N PHE A 72 -5.70 -1.54 -8.58
CA PHE A 72 -4.25 -1.39 -8.72
C PHE A 72 -3.63 -2.19 -9.87
N ILE A 73 -4.08 -3.44 -10.11
CA ILE A 73 -3.42 -4.30 -11.11
C ILE A 73 -3.94 -4.12 -12.53
N THR A 74 -5.14 -3.55 -12.69
CA THR A 74 -5.78 -3.40 -14.01
C THR A 74 -6.07 -1.96 -14.32
N THR A 75 -6.97 -1.34 -13.55
CA THR A 75 -7.54 -0.05 -13.98
C THR A 75 -6.53 1.09 -13.86
N LEU A 76 -5.75 1.19 -12.78
CA LEU A 76 -4.70 2.21 -12.66
C LEU A 76 -3.59 2.00 -13.71
N LYS A 77 -3.28 0.75 -14.07
CA LYS A 77 -2.32 0.44 -15.14
C LYS A 77 -2.83 0.85 -16.52
N GLN A 78 -4.13 0.70 -16.78
CA GLN A 78 -4.77 1.23 -17.99
C GLN A 78 -4.78 2.76 -18.01
N MET A 79 -4.98 3.40 -16.85
CA MET A 79 -4.88 4.86 -16.73
C MET A 79 -3.45 5.36 -16.99
N GLU A 80 -2.43 4.68 -16.46
CA GLU A 80 -1.01 4.98 -16.77
C GLU A 80 -0.73 4.86 -18.28
N ALA A 81 -1.24 3.81 -18.93
CA ALA A 81 -1.09 3.63 -20.38
C ALA A 81 -1.75 4.75 -21.19
N LEU A 82 -2.93 5.22 -20.77
CA LEU A 82 -3.57 6.38 -21.39
C LEU A 82 -2.78 7.66 -21.15
N MET A 83 -2.24 7.88 -19.95
CA MET A 83 -1.39 9.03 -19.68
C MET A 83 -0.17 9.04 -20.61
N GLU A 84 0.49 7.90 -20.81
CA GLU A 84 1.62 7.75 -21.74
C GLU A 84 1.19 8.02 -23.20
N GLU A 85 0.07 7.45 -23.65
CA GLU A 85 -0.45 7.63 -25.02
C GLU A 85 -0.68 9.11 -25.38
N PHE A 86 -1.10 9.91 -24.41
CA PHE A 86 -1.37 11.33 -24.59
C PHE A 86 -0.23 12.25 -24.15
N GLU A 87 0.97 11.69 -23.89
CA GLU A 87 2.15 12.42 -23.40
C GLU A 87 1.87 13.24 -22.12
N ASP A 88 0.98 12.76 -21.27
CA ASP A 88 0.65 13.38 -20.00
C ASP A 88 1.77 13.12 -18.97
N LYS A 89 2.60 14.15 -18.76
CA LYS A 89 3.76 14.13 -17.86
C LYS A 89 3.42 14.47 -16.41
N ARG A 90 2.13 14.59 -16.06
CA ARG A 90 1.72 14.79 -14.66
C ARG A 90 2.02 13.54 -13.83
N ASP A 91 2.28 13.75 -12.55
CA ASP A 91 2.41 12.64 -11.61
C ASP A 91 1.07 11.88 -11.46
N THR A 92 1.14 10.59 -11.16
CA THR A 92 -0.03 9.80 -10.80
C THR A 92 -0.61 10.23 -9.46
N LEU A 93 -1.94 10.27 -9.36
CA LEU A 93 -2.65 10.67 -8.12
C LEU A 93 -2.96 9.49 -7.18
N TRP A 94 -2.22 8.38 -7.32
CA TRP A 94 -2.38 7.15 -6.54
C TRP A 94 -1.02 6.63 -6.07
N PRO A 95 -0.98 5.84 -4.97
CA PRO A 95 0.25 5.24 -4.51
C PRO A 95 0.73 4.11 -5.43
N THR A 96 2.04 3.85 -5.42
CA THR A 96 2.62 2.66 -6.05
C THR A 96 2.17 1.38 -5.33
N LEU A 97 1.79 0.33 -6.07
CA LEU A 97 1.59 -1.02 -5.54
C LEU A 97 2.92 -1.78 -5.55
N TYR A 98 3.38 -2.22 -4.38
CA TYR A 98 4.60 -3.04 -4.25
C TYR A 98 4.31 -4.55 -4.27
N GLY A 99 3.15 -4.96 -3.79
CA GLY A 99 2.77 -6.38 -3.74
C GLY A 99 1.35 -6.57 -3.24
N TYR A 100 0.78 -7.76 -3.50
CA TYR A 100 -0.57 -8.08 -3.05
C TYR A 100 -0.73 -9.60 -2.89
N GLU A 101 -1.67 -9.98 -2.03
CA GLU A 101 -2.30 -11.29 -2.03
C GLU A 101 -3.73 -11.09 -2.54
N PRO A 102 -4.17 -11.82 -3.59
CA PRO A 102 -5.48 -11.61 -4.18
C PRO A 102 -6.59 -11.64 -3.14
N TYR A 103 -7.37 -10.55 -3.08
CA TYR A 103 -8.59 -10.45 -2.27
C TYR A 103 -8.39 -10.37 -0.75
N SER A 104 -7.15 -10.21 -0.27
CA SER A 104 -6.86 -10.18 1.18
C SER A 104 -5.86 -9.11 1.61
N ILE A 105 -4.81 -8.83 0.83
CA ILE A 105 -3.70 -7.96 1.24
C ILE A 105 -3.22 -7.10 0.06
N VAL A 106 -2.94 -5.83 0.31
CA VAL A 106 -2.19 -4.94 -0.60
C VAL A 106 -1.09 -4.20 0.18
N ALA A 107 0.09 -4.09 -0.43
CA ALA A 107 1.23 -3.33 0.07
C ALA A 107 1.48 -2.14 -0.85
N LEU A 108 1.31 -0.93 -0.33
CA LEU A 108 1.27 0.32 -1.06
C LEU A 108 2.40 1.26 -0.60
N GLU A 109 2.73 2.21 -1.45
CA GLU A 109 3.54 3.37 -1.11
C GLU A 109 2.95 4.16 0.06
N ASP A 110 3.81 4.50 1.01
CA ASP A 110 3.47 5.40 2.10
C ASP A 110 3.55 6.85 1.64
N LEU A 111 2.40 7.40 1.27
CA LEU A 111 2.28 8.77 0.74
C LEU A 111 2.65 9.85 1.76
N THR A 112 2.74 9.53 3.07
CA THR A 112 3.20 10.50 4.07
C THR A 112 4.66 10.88 3.85
N GLU A 113 5.48 9.98 3.27
CA GLU A 113 6.88 10.28 2.91
C GLU A 113 6.98 11.33 1.79
N LYS A 114 5.90 11.54 1.03
CA LYS A 114 5.75 12.60 0.01
C LYS A 114 4.99 13.82 0.53
N ASN A 115 4.73 13.90 1.83
CA ASN A 115 3.97 14.97 2.49
C ASN A 115 2.50 15.09 2.04
N PHE A 116 1.89 14.02 1.52
CA PHE A 116 0.44 13.99 1.32
C PHE A 116 -0.27 13.82 2.66
N ALA A 117 -1.38 14.53 2.85
CA ALA A 117 -2.24 14.45 4.02
C ALA A 117 -3.71 14.57 3.59
N LEU A 118 -4.61 13.95 4.37
CA LEU A 118 -6.04 14.26 4.27
C LEU A 118 -6.24 15.69 4.79
N ILE A 119 -6.97 16.52 4.02
CA ILE A 119 -7.36 17.89 4.39
C ILE A 119 -8.78 17.86 4.94
#